data_AF-A0A7Z1MGW0-F1
#
_entry.id   AF-A0A7Z1MGW0-F1
#
_cell.length_a   1.000
_cell.length_b   1.000
_cell.length_c   1.000
_cell.angle_alpha   90.00
_cell.angle_beta   90.00
_cell.angle_gamma   90.00
#
_symmetry.space_group_name_H-M   'P 1'
#
loop_
_entity.id
_entity.type
_entity.pdbx_description
1 polymer ?
#
loop_
_entity_poly.entity_id
_entity_poly.type
_entity_poly.pdbx_seq_one_letter_code
_entity_poly.pdbx_strand_id
1 'polypeptide(L)'
;MEQTEQLDQIEIEELEQHDESEELALLAELGEEDFDPSQSEQKTDAKQAALLAGEATASAVLGVTEQMLKQFGHQEFAFDAEQAQSVASAAAPLFVKYGGELPPWLAHYKEELSFVIAAGALGFTSFNQIRTLKAIDEAKEVNPQETESEEKEEVQ
;
A
#
# COMPACT_ATOMS: atom_id res chain seq x y z
N MET A 1 -11.07 74.74 9.24
CA MET A 1 -10.51 74.09 8.03
C MET A 1 -9.75 72.88 8.54
N GLU A 2 -10.48 71.80 8.85
CA GLU A 2 -10.92 70.79 7.88
C GLU A 2 -9.75 69.94 7.40
N GLN A 3 -9.50 68.89 8.17
CA GLN A 3 -9.15 67.57 7.64
C GLN A 3 -9.76 66.59 8.66
N THR A 4 -11.07 66.34 8.56
CA THR A 4 -11.65 65.17 7.88
C THR A 4 -11.08 63.90 8.51
N GLU A 5 -11.80 63.33 9.48
CA GLU A 5 -12.75 62.24 9.22
C GLU A 5 -12.02 60.93 8.88
N GLN A 6 -12.47 59.84 9.50
CA GLN A 6 -12.09 58.45 9.22
C GLN A 6 -10.85 57.94 9.98
N LEU A 7 -10.94 57.76 11.30
CA LEU A 7 -10.30 56.60 11.97
C LEU A 7 -11.13 56.16 13.20
N ASP A 8 -12.44 56.41 13.17
CA ASP A 8 -13.41 55.64 13.96
C ASP A 8 -13.84 54.49 13.05
N GLN A 9 -13.91 53.27 13.58
CA GLN A 9 -14.27 52.00 12.89
C GLN A 9 -13.08 51.19 12.34
N ILE A 10 -12.27 50.65 13.25
CA ILE A 10 -11.63 49.36 13.00
C ILE A 10 -12.33 48.36 13.93
N GLU A 11 -13.39 47.76 13.38
CA GLU A 11 -13.70 46.33 13.49
C GLU A 11 -13.53 45.74 14.89
N ILE A 12 -14.50 46.02 15.75
CA ILE A 12 -14.74 45.23 16.96
C ILE A 12 -15.37 43.93 16.47
N GLU A 13 -14.57 42.87 16.50
CA GLU A 13 -14.90 41.46 16.65
C GLU A 13 -16.39 41.14 16.47
N GLU A 14 -16.71 40.60 15.29
CA GLU A 14 -17.97 39.94 14.99
C GLU A 14 -18.14 38.77 15.97
N LEU A 15 -18.74 39.05 17.13
CA LEU A 15 -19.25 38.03 18.04
C LEU A 15 -20.26 37.22 17.25
N GLU A 16 -19.87 36.00 16.87
CA GLU A 16 -20.71 34.97 16.28
C GLU A 16 -21.98 34.83 17.13
N GLN A 17 -23.07 35.48 16.70
CA GLN A 17 -24.37 35.38 17.35
C GLN A 17 -25.04 34.11 16.83
N HIS A 18 -24.83 33.01 17.54
CA HIS A 18 -25.60 31.79 17.32
C HIS A 18 -27.08 32.08 17.59
N ASP A 19 -27.91 31.87 16.57
CA ASP A 19 -29.36 32.09 16.68
C ASP A 19 -29.98 30.92 17.45
N GLU A 20 -30.97 31.18 18.32
CA GLU A 20 -31.65 30.13 19.10
C GLU A 20 -32.28 29.06 18.17
N SER A 21 -32.58 29.41 16.91
CA SER A 21 -33.05 28.45 15.91
C SER A 21 -31.95 27.49 15.41
N GLU A 22 -30.68 27.91 15.38
CA GLU A 22 -29.54 27.04 15.06
C GLU A 22 -29.27 26.06 16.20
N GLU A 23 -29.38 26.52 17.46
CA GLU A 23 -29.27 25.65 18.63
C GLU A 23 -30.42 24.64 18.69
N LEU A 24 -31.65 25.06 18.37
CA LEU A 24 -32.82 24.17 18.27
C LEU A 24 -32.72 23.17 17.12
N ALA A 25 -32.17 23.57 15.97
CA ALA A 25 -31.91 22.69 14.85
C ALA A 25 -30.85 21.63 15.21
N LEU A 26 -29.76 22.04 15.89
CA LEU A 26 -28.73 21.14 16.40
C LEU A 26 -29.30 20.15 17.43
N LEU A 27 -30.15 20.62 18.35
CA LEU A 27 -30.81 19.78 19.35
C LEU A 27 -31.83 18.81 18.74
N ALA A 28 -32.52 19.20 17.67
CA ALA A 28 -33.41 18.32 16.94
C ALA A 28 -32.62 17.21 16.21
N GLU A 29 -31.47 17.55 15.62
CA GLU A 29 -30.58 16.59 14.97
C GLU A 29 -29.94 15.61 15.98
N LEU A 30 -29.46 16.13 17.13
CA LEU A 30 -28.95 15.31 18.24
C LEU A 30 -30.03 14.50 18.97
N GLY A 31 -31.30 14.90 18.89
CA GLY A 31 -32.43 14.22 19.53
C GLY A 31 -32.96 13.01 18.76
N GLU A 32 -32.68 12.93 17.44
CA GLU A 32 -33.02 11.77 16.60
C GLU A 32 -31.88 10.75 16.49
N GLU A 33 -30.63 11.15 16.71
CA GLU A 33 -29.50 10.22 16.80
C GLU A 33 -29.41 9.61 18.21
N ASP A 34 -30.09 8.47 18.39
CA ASP A 34 -30.00 7.65 19.60
C ASP A 34 -28.51 7.27 19.83
N PHE A 35 -27.86 7.91 20.81
CA PHE A 35 -26.46 7.72 21.13
C PHE A 35 -26.24 6.29 21.65
N ASP A 36 -25.90 5.36 20.76
CA ASP A 36 -25.59 3.98 21.10
C ASP A 36 -24.07 3.83 21.35
N PRO A 37 -23.62 3.72 22.61
CA PRO A 37 -22.20 3.52 22.93
C PRO A 37 -21.63 2.23 22.33
N SER A 38 -22.47 1.23 22.00
CA SER A 38 -22.05 -0.03 21.40
C SER A 38 -21.48 0.15 19.97
N GLN A 39 -21.94 1.18 19.24
CA GLN A 39 -21.40 1.53 17.92
C GLN A 39 -19.95 2.03 18.01
N SER A 40 -19.58 2.67 19.13
CA SER A 40 -18.22 3.17 19.34
C SER A 40 -17.22 2.05 19.62
N GLU A 41 -17.64 1.00 20.35
CA GLU A 41 -16.80 -0.16 20.65
C GLU A 41 -16.55 -1.00 19.38
N GLN A 42 -17.59 -1.25 18.57
CA GLN A 42 -17.45 -1.97 17.29
C GLN A 42 -16.53 -1.25 16.29
N LYS A 43 -16.60 0.08 16.21
CA LYS A 43 -15.72 0.88 15.35
C LYS A 43 -14.26 0.85 15.82
N THR A 44 -14.03 0.70 17.12
CA THR A 44 -12.68 0.65 17.70
C THR A 44 -12.01 -0.69 17.38
N ASP A 45 -12.72 -1.80 17.56
CA ASP A 45 -12.25 -3.15 17.20
C ASP A 45 -11.98 -3.28 15.68
N ALA A 46 -12.90 -2.80 14.85
CA ALA A 46 -12.73 -2.85 13.39
C ALA A 46 -11.52 -2.02 12.92
N LYS A 47 -11.29 -0.85 13.53
CA LYS A 47 -10.13 0.01 13.23
C LYS A 47 -8.82 -0.64 13.66
N GLN A 48 -8.81 -1.32 14.81
CA GLN A 48 -7.62 -2.00 15.31
C GLN A 48 -7.27 -3.24 14.45
N ALA A 49 -8.28 -4.00 14.03
CA ALA A 49 -8.12 -5.09 13.07
C ALA A 49 -7.58 -4.58 11.71
N ALA A 50 -8.07 -3.44 11.23
CA ALA A 50 -7.60 -2.84 9.99
C ALA A 50 -6.16 -2.32 10.07
N LEU A 51 -5.74 -1.76 11.22
CA LEU A 51 -4.34 -1.37 11.45
C LEU A 51 -3.40 -2.58 11.41
N LEU A 52 -3.76 -3.67 12.08
CA LEU A 52 -3.01 -4.94 12.06
C LEU A 52 -2.92 -5.52 10.64
N ALA A 53 -4.01 -5.51 9.88
CA ALA A 53 -4.01 -5.95 8.49
C ALA A 53 -3.13 -5.07 7.58
N GLY A 54 -3.13 -3.75 7.82
CA GLY A 54 -2.26 -2.80 7.13
C GLY A 54 -0.78 -3.03 7.43
N GLU A 55 -0.42 -3.25 8.69
CA GLU A 55 0.95 -3.56 9.10
C GLU A 55 1.43 -4.90 8.49
N ALA A 56 0.58 -5.92 8.50
CA ALA A 56 0.88 -7.22 7.88
C ALA A 56 1.11 -7.10 6.37
N THR A 57 0.29 -6.30 5.69
CA THR A 57 0.41 -6.05 4.25
C THR A 57 1.71 -5.30 3.93
N ALA A 58 2.01 -4.24 4.69
CA ALA A 58 3.27 -3.49 4.54
C ALA A 58 4.49 -4.38 4.78
N SER A 59 4.46 -5.22 5.82
CA SER A 59 5.52 -6.19 6.12
C SER A 59 5.70 -7.21 5.00
N ALA A 60 4.61 -7.69 4.39
CA ALA A 60 4.69 -8.61 3.25
C ALA A 60 5.36 -7.96 2.04
N VAL A 61 5.01 -6.70 1.73
CA VAL A 61 5.63 -5.95 0.62
C VAL A 61 7.12 -5.73 0.89
N LEU A 62 7.49 -5.37 2.11
CA LEU A 62 8.90 -5.22 2.50
C LEU A 62 9.67 -6.54 2.38
N GLY A 63 9.06 -7.67 2.77
CA GLY A 63 9.66 -9.00 2.63
C GLY A 63 9.90 -9.39 1.16
N VAL A 64 8.95 -9.12 0.27
CA VAL A 64 9.13 -9.34 -1.19
C VAL A 64 10.23 -8.43 -1.73
N THR A 65 10.26 -7.17 -1.28
CA THR A 65 11.29 -6.20 -1.68
C THR A 65 12.67 -6.67 -1.22
N GLU A 66 12.80 -7.17 0.00
CA GLU A 66 14.05 -7.74 0.53
C GLU A 66 14.53 -8.91 -0.32
N GLN A 67 13.63 -9.85 -0.64
CA GLN A 67 13.96 -10.98 -1.52
C GLN A 67 14.45 -10.52 -2.90
N MET A 68 13.83 -9.48 -3.46
CA MET A 68 14.29 -8.90 -4.71
C MET A 68 15.70 -8.30 -4.55
N LEU A 69 15.96 -7.52 -3.50
CA LEU A 69 17.30 -6.97 -3.25
C LEU A 69 18.36 -8.05 -3.00
N LYS A 70 17.99 -9.16 -2.35
CA LYS A 70 18.89 -10.32 -2.21
C LYS A 70 19.27 -10.93 -3.54
N GLN A 71 18.30 -11.05 -4.44
CA GLN A 71 18.49 -11.66 -5.77
C GLN A 71 19.33 -10.77 -6.72
N PHE A 72 19.18 -9.45 -6.63
CA PHE A 72 19.81 -8.51 -7.57
C PHE A 72 21.04 -7.77 -7.01
N GLY A 73 21.14 -7.61 -5.69
CA GLY A 73 22.19 -6.85 -5.02
C GLY A 73 23.20 -7.75 -4.30
N HIS A 74 22.78 -8.39 -3.20
CA HIS A 74 23.66 -9.24 -2.39
C HIS A 74 22.86 -10.21 -1.52
N GLN A 75 23.23 -11.50 -1.47
CA GLN A 75 22.44 -12.55 -0.82
C GLN A 75 22.29 -12.37 0.71
N GLU A 76 23.28 -11.73 1.35
CA GLU A 76 23.27 -11.43 2.79
C GLU A 76 22.52 -10.13 3.14
N PHE A 77 22.02 -9.39 2.14
CA PHE A 77 21.26 -8.18 2.40
C PHE A 77 19.96 -8.52 3.13
N ALA A 78 19.74 -7.96 4.31
CA ALA A 78 18.46 -8.01 4.99
C ALA A 78 18.12 -6.62 5.53
N PHE A 79 16.85 -6.26 5.53
CA PHE A 79 16.41 -5.10 6.26
C PHE A 79 16.59 -5.37 7.76
N ASP A 80 16.99 -4.33 8.48
CA ASP A 80 16.96 -4.38 9.93
C ASP A 80 15.50 -4.58 10.39
N ALA A 81 15.27 -5.56 11.26
CA ALA A 81 13.93 -5.96 11.65
C ALA A 81 13.17 -4.81 12.35
N GLU A 82 13.89 -3.98 13.12
CA GLU A 82 13.32 -2.83 13.82
C GLU A 82 12.92 -1.72 12.83
N GLN A 83 13.75 -1.48 11.80
CA GLN A 83 13.44 -0.54 10.73
C GLN A 83 12.28 -1.00 9.86
N ALA A 84 12.25 -2.28 9.46
CA ALA A 84 11.17 -2.83 8.66
C ALA A 84 9.83 -2.76 9.41
N GLN A 85 9.82 -3.10 10.70
CA GLN A 85 8.63 -2.99 11.54
C GLN A 85 8.21 -1.53 11.73
N SER A 86 9.15 -0.61 11.94
CA SER A 86 8.87 0.83 12.05
C SER A 86 8.17 1.37 10.79
N VAL A 87 8.66 0.98 9.61
CA VAL A 87 8.04 1.35 8.33
C VAL A 87 6.66 0.72 8.17
N ALA A 88 6.50 -0.55 8.55
CA ALA A 88 5.23 -1.25 8.47
C ALA A 88 4.15 -0.60 9.36
N SER A 89 4.49 -0.28 10.62
CA SER A 89 3.57 0.42 11.53
C SER A 89 3.30 1.86 11.09
N ALA A 90 4.27 2.55 10.48
CA ALA A 90 4.06 3.89 9.92
C ALA A 90 3.16 3.87 8.66
N ALA A 91 3.19 2.78 7.89
CA ALA A 91 2.35 2.59 6.71
C ALA A 91 0.95 2.06 7.05
N ALA A 92 0.78 1.34 8.17
CA ALA A 92 -0.51 0.83 8.65
C ALA A 92 -1.68 1.85 8.60
N PRO A 93 -1.53 3.11 9.06
CA PRO A 93 -2.60 4.10 8.98
C PRO A 93 -3.00 4.48 7.55
N LEU A 94 -2.13 4.29 6.54
CA LEU A 94 -2.50 4.50 5.13
C LEU A 94 -3.58 3.53 4.69
N PHE A 95 -3.51 2.28 5.16
CA PHE A 95 -4.52 1.27 4.88
C PHE A 95 -5.82 1.53 5.65
N VAL A 96 -5.78 2.19 6.80
CA VAL A 96 -7.00 2.52 7.56
C VAL A 96 -7.68 3.78 7.08
N LYS A 97 -6.92 4.79 6.62
CA LYS A 97 -7.44 6.08 6.15
C LYS A 97 -8.40 5.94 4.97
N TYR A 98 -8.18 4.93 4.13
CA TYR A 98 -8.99 4.67 2.94
C TYR A 98 -9.81 3.37 3.06
N GLY A 99 -10.00 2.84 4.27
CA GLY A 99 -10.82 1.63 4.47
C GLY A 99 -10.25 0.37 3.81
N GLY A 100 -8.93 0.31 3.64
CA GLY A 100 -8.23 -0.75 2.92
C GLY A 100 -8.10 -0.49 1.42
N GLU A 101 -8.71 0.58 0.90
CA GLU A 101 -8.64 0.94 -0.52
C GLU A 101 -7.41 1.83 -0.83
N LEU A 102 -7.01 1.86 -2.10
CA LEU A 102 -5.94 2.73 -2.54
C LEU A 102 -6.41 4.20 -2.49
N PRO A 103 -5.52 5.16 -2.22
CA PRO A 103 -5.84 6.58 -2.29
C PRO A 103 -6.51 6.94 -3.64
N PRO A 104 -7.44 7.92 -3.71
CA PRO A 104 -8.19 8.23 -4.93
C PRO A 104 -7.30 8.54 -6.15
N TRP A 105 -6.16 9.18 -5.91
CA TRP A 105 -5.17 9.50 -6.95
C TRP A 105 -4.49 8.26 -7.52
N LEU A 106 -4.39 7.17 -6.74
CA LEU A 106 -3.78 5.90 -7.15
C LEU A 106 -4.83 4.89 -7.61
N ALA A 107 -6.05 4.96 -7.07
CA ALA A 107 -7.17 4.13 -7.47
C ALA A 107 -7.51 4.27 -8.96
N HIS A 108 -7.36 5.48 -9.53
CA HIS A 108 -7.52 5.70 -10.97
C HIS A 108 -6.51 4.90 -11.82
N TYR A 109 -5.33 4.59 -11.28
CA TYR A 109 -4.26 3.86 -11.96
C TYR A 109 -4.21 2.37 -11.61
N LYS A 110 -5.25 1.84 -10.95
CA LYS A 110 -5.25 0.46 -10.46
C LYS A 110 -5.07 -0.54 -11.60
N GLU A 111 -5.73 -0.32 -12.72
CA GLU A 111 -5.67 -1.22 -13.88
C GLU A 111 -4.32 -1.11 -14.60
N GLU A 112 -3.78 0.09 -14.71
CA GLU A 112 -2.47 0.38 -15.29
C GLU A 112 -1.35 -0.25 -14.45
N LEU A 113 -1.43 -0.11 -13.12
CA LEU A 113 -0.48 -0.72 -12.20
C LEU A 113 -0.58 -2.25 -12.27
N SER A 114 -1.79 -2.80 -12.33
CA SER A 114 -2.02 -4.24 -12.48
C SER A 114 -1.44 -4.76 -13.79
N PHE A 115 -1.62 -4.03 -14.90
CA PHE A 115 -1.01 -4.35 -16.18
C PHE A 115 0.52 -4.30 -16.11
N VAL A 116 1.11 -3.25 -15.51
CA VAL A 116 2.57 -3.14 -15.36
C VAL A 116 3.13 -4.27 -14.51
N ILE A 117 2.46 -4.63 -13.41
CA ILE A 117 2.84 -5.78 -12.58
C ILE A 117 2.77 -7.08 -13.39
N ALA A 118 1.67 -7.33 -14.10
CA ALA A 118 1.50 -8.53 -14.91
C ALA A 118 2.53 -8.61 -16.05
N ALA A 119 2.74 -7.52 -16.79
CA ALA A 119 3.72 -7.42 -17.85
C ALA A 119 5.15 -7.59 -17.32
N GLY A 120 5.46 -6.98 -16.17
CA GLY A 120 6.75 -7.13 -15.49
C GLY A 120 7.00 -8.56 -15.01
N ALA A 121 6.01 -9.20 -14.39
CA ALA A 121 6.09 -10.59 -13.95
C ALA A 121 6.28 -11.54 -15.14
N LEU A 122 5.56 -11.32 -16.25
CA LEU A 122 5.73 -12.08 -17.48
C LEU A 122 7.12 -11.89 -18.08
N GLY A 123 7.60 -10.64 -18.18
CA GLY A 123 8.95 -10.35 -18.67
C GLY A 123 10.04 -10.99 -17.83
N PHE A 124 9.93 -10.92 -16.50
CA PHE A 124 10.86 -11.54 -15.57
C PHE A 124 10.87 -13.07 -15.68
N THR A 125 9.70 -13.70 -15.76
CA THR A 125 9.61 -15.16 -15.93
C THR A 125 10.13 -15.61 -17.30
N SER A 126 9.82 -14.90 -18.37
CA SER A 126 10.37 -15.19 -19.70
C SER A 126 11.90 -15.05 -19.73
N PHE A 127 12.47 -14.02 -19.10
CA PHE A 127 13.93 -13.86 -19.03
C PHE A 127 14.60 -15.03 -18.30
N ASN A 128 14.05 -15.44 -17.15
CA ASN A 128 14.57 -16.59 -16.41
C ASN A 128 14.44 -17.90 -17.19
N GLN A 129 13.30 -18.13 -17.86
CA GLN A 129 13.12 -19.32 -18.72
C GLN A 129 14.17 -19.39 -19.83
N ILE A 130 14.42 -18.27 -20.53
CA ILE A 130 15.45 -18.22 -21.58
C ILE A 130 16.84 -18.51 -21.00
N ARG A 131 17.15 -17.96 -19.82
CA ARG A 131 18.45 -18.19 -19.17
C ARG A 131 18.63 -19.66 -18.77
N THR A 132 17.58 -20.28 -18.25
CA THR A 132 17.56 -21.71 -17.89
C THR A 132 17.70 -22.59 -19.12
N LEU A 133 16.97 -22.30 -20.20
CA LEU A 133 17.08 -23.04 -21.46
C LEU A 133 18.49 -22.93 -22.04
N LYS A 134 19.08 -21.73 -22.06
CA LYS A 134 20.47 -21.54 -22.49
C LYS A 134 21.47 -22.34 -21.63
N ALA A 135 21.27 -22.38 -20.32
CA ALA A 135 22.13 -23.17 -19.43
C ALA A 135 21.98 -24.69 -19.65
N ILE A 136 20.77 -25.16 -19.98
CA ILE A 136 20.53 -26.57 -20.35
C ILE A 136 21.21 -26.89 -21.68
N ASP A 137 21.09 -26.00 -22.67
CA ASP A 137 21.72 -26.17 -23.98
C ASP A 137 23.26 -26.20 -23.85
N GLU A 138 23.84 -25.29 -23.08
CA GLU A 138 25.29 -25.25 -22.81
C GLU A 138 25.78 -26.50 -22.06
N ALA A 139 25.02 -27.00 -21.08
CA ALA A 139 25.33 -28.24 -20.39
C ALA A 139 25.26 -29.48 -21.32
N LYS A 140 24.34 -29.47 -22.28
CA LYS A 140 24.20 -30.54 -23.29
C LYS A 140 25.31 -30.50 -24.34
N GLU A 141 25.81 -29.31 -24.71
CA GLU A 141 26.97 -29.17 -25.59
C GLU A 141 28.29 -29.57 -24.92
N VAL A 142 28.42 -29.41 -23.60
CA VAL A 142 29.63 -29.77 -22.83
C VAL A 142 29.69 -31.27 -22.48
N ASN A 143 28.55 -31.97 -22.41
CA ASN A 143 28.48 -33.41 -22.15
C ASN A 143 27.88 -34.20 -23.34
N PRO A 144 28.55 -34.27 -24.51
CA PRO A 144 28.09 -35.06 -25.66
C PRO A 144 28.22 -36.58 -25.46
N GLN A 145 28.70 -37.06 -24.30
CA GLN A 145 28.99 -38.48 -24.08
C GLN A 145 27.80 -39.35 -23.63
N GLU A 146 26.70 -38.78 -23.14
CA GLU A 146 25.55 -39.58 -22.70
C GLU A 146 24.50 -39.80 -23.81
N THR A 147 24.41 -38.91 -24.81
CA THR A 147 23.38 -39.05 -25.86
C THR A 147 23.72 -40.11 -26.92
N GLU A 148 24.99 -40.49 -27.09
CA GLU A 148 25.37 -41.57 -28.04
C GLU A 148 25.33 -42.99 -27.40
N SER A 149 25.24 -43.10 -26.07
CA SER A 149 25.17 -44.39 -25.38
C SER A 149 23.76 -44.96 -25.30
N GLU A 150 22.71 -44.14 -25.19
CA GLU A 150 21.32 -44.64 -25.22
C GLU A 150 20.84 -45.01 -26.64
N GLU A 151 21.33 -44.37 -27.70
CA GLU A 151 20.91 -44.71 -29.08
C GLU A 151 21.52 -46.03 -29.59
N LYS A 152 22.62 -46.51 -29.00
CA LYS A 152 23.25 -47.80 -29.37
C LYS A 152 22.74 -49.01 -28.58
N GLU A 153 22.00 -48.81 -27.48
CA GLU A 153 21.49 -49.92 -26.66
C GLU A 153 20.03 -50.30 -27.01
N GLU A 154 19.26 -49.42 -27.66
CA GLU A 154 17.92 -49.75 -28.15
C GLU A 154 17.92 -50.42 -29.55
N VAL A 155 19.08 -50.49 -30.21
CA VAL A 155 19.28 -51.16 -31.51
C VAL A 155 20.28 -52.31 -31.36
N GLN A 156 19.95 -53.30 -30.52
CA GLN A 156 20.61 -54.61 -30.53
C GLN A 156 19.65 -55.73 -30.12
#